data_AF-A0A250X423-F1
#
_entry.id   AF-A0A250X423-F1
#
_cell.length_a   1.000
_cell.length_b   1.000
_cell.length_c   1.000
_cell.angle_alpha   90.00
_cell.angle_beta   90.00
_cell.angle_gamma   90.00
#
_symmetry.space_group_name_H-M   'P 1'
#
loop_
_entity.id
_entity.type
_entity.pdbx_description
1 polymer ?
#
loop_
_entity_poly.entity_id
_entity_poly.type
_entity_poly.pdbx_seq_one_letter_code
_entity_poly.pdbx_strand_id
1 'polypeptide(L)'
;MSMLQRQRQRQRQRQRQDFDDTWAPVSKLESVRSFLATAATRNWTVHQVDVKIAFLNAELTEEIYIRLPEEVDGGTQVYRLRKALYGLKQASRAWYEKLKDMMTSLGWTASNADPAFFWRETAASGYEGVCCHVDDMLIGSTVLANVIELKQQLGSMVEIKDLGVASYYLAMEVQQRSDKLLLTQQKYISEILERFQITRSSSRVYPELLEAMIED
;
A
#
# COMPACT_ATOMS: atom_id res chain seq x y z
N MET A 1 -0.03 34.46 -2.24
CA MET A 1 -0.08 33.36 -3.21
C MET A 1 0.89 32.27 -2.76
N SER A 2 0.38 31.22 -2.11
CA SER A 2 1.15 30.29 -1.27
C SER A 2 2.19 29.46 -2.03
N MET A 3 3.30 29.09 -1.35
CA MET A 3 4.41 28.28 -1.86
C MET A 3 3.98 26.98 -2.57
N LEU A 4 2.80 26.46 -2.24
CA LEU A 4 2.21 25.26 -2.83
C LEU A 4 1.87 25.41 -4.32
N GLN A 5 1.59 26.62 -4.81
CA GLN A 5 1.32 26.86 -6.23
C GLN A 5 2.61 26.90 -7.08
N ARG A 6 3.79 27.09 -6.47
CA ARG A 6 5.09 27.10 -7.19
C ARG A 6 5.71 25.70 -7.32
N GLN A 7 5.39 24.75 -6.44
CA GLN A 7 5.94 23.38 -6.50
C GLN A 7 5.39 22.54 -7.66
N ARG A 8 4.23 22.89 -8.25
CA ARG A 8 3.64 22.13 -9.36
C ARG A 8 4.32 22.34 -10.73
N GLN A 9 5.19 23.33 -10.89
CA GLN A 9 5.72 23.71 -12.21
C GLN A 9 7.14 23.21 -12.56
N ARG A 10 7.82 22.40 -11.71
CA ARG A 10 9.23 22.00 -11.97
C ARG A 10 9.58 20.52 -11.72
N GLN A 11 8.66 19.58 -11.93
CA GLN A 11 9.03 18.16 -12.05
C GLN A 11 8.80 17.64 -13.46
N ARG A 12 9.55 18.18 -14.44
CA ARG A 12 9.67 17.57 -15.77
C ARG A 12 10.94 16.75 -15.82
N GLN A 13 10.82 15.44 -15.57
CA GLN A 13 11.90 14.51 -15.91
C GLN A 13 12.09 14.53 -17.44
N ARG A 14 13.32 14.68 -17.91
CA ARG A 14 13.65 14.62 -19.35
C ARG A 14 13.89 13.15 -19.72
N GLN A 15 13.10 12.66 -20.67
CA GLN A 15 13.19 11.29 -21.19
C GLN A 15 14.60 10.98 -21.71
N ARG A 16 15.15 9.86 -21.23
CA ARG A 16 16.20 9.10 -21.91
C ARG A 16 15.65 7.70 -22.21
N GLN A 17 16.39 6.92 -22.99
CA GLN A 17 15.98 5.70 -23.68
C GLN A 17 15.32 4.60 -22.81
N ASP A 18 15.44 4.66 -21.47
CA ASP A 18 14.91 3.68 -20.50
C ASP A 18 13.71 4.21 -19.67
N PHE A 19 12.97 5.18 -20.19
CA PHE A 19 11.93 5.89 -19.43
C PHE A 19 10.56 5.19 -19.39
N ASP A 20 10.34 4.17 -20.21
CA ASP A 20 8.99 3.70 -20.53
C ASP A 20 8.47 2.59 -19.60
N ASP A 21 9.32 1.95 -18.79
CA ASP A 21 8.90 0.92 -17.85
C ASP A 21 8.77 1.47 -16.42
N THR A 22 7.57 1.97 -16.10
CA THR A 22 7.26 2.65 -14.83
C THR A 22 6.14 1.98 -14.05
N TRP A 23 5.67 0.81 -14.50
CA TRP A 23 4.52 0.15 -13.89
C TRP A 23 4.94 -0.61 -12.63
N ALA A 24 4.13 -0.49 -11.59
CA ALA A 24 4.27 -1.26 -10.37
C ALA A 24 2.89 -1.80 -9.97
N PRO A 25 2.78 -3.10 -9.67
CA PRO A 25 1.54 -3.66 -9.20
C PRO A 25 1.24 -3.18 -7.78
N VAL A 26 -0.03 -2.93 -7.53
CA VAL A 26 -0.65 -2.87 -6.21
C VAL A 26 -1.78 -3.87 -6.18
N SER A 27 -2.07 -4.45 -5.02
CA SER A 27 -3.14 -5.44 -4.92
C SER A 27 -4.43 -4.82 -5.41
N LYS A 28 -5.06 -5.48 -6.37
CA LYS A 28 -6.36 -5.11 -6.89
C LYS A 28 -7.40 -5.26 -5.77
N LEU A 29 -8.41 -4.41 -5.78
CA LEU A 29 -9.43 -4.44 -4.74
C LEU A 29 -10.20 -5.77 -4.75
N GLU A 30 -10.35 -6.39 -5.91
CA GLU A 30 -10.90 -7.74 -6.08
C GLU A 30 -10.05 -8.81 -5.38
N SER A 31 -8.72 -8.71 -5.46
CA SER A 31 -7.79 -9.60 -4.77
C SER A 31 -7.85 -9.39 -3.26
N VAL A 32 -7.89 -8.14 -2.79
CA VAL A 32 -8.04 -7.82 -1.36
C VAL A 32 -9.35 -8.38 -0.81
N ARG A 33 -10.47 -8.18 -1.52
CA ARG A 33 -11.77 -8.72 -1.12
C ARG A 33 -11.79 -10.25 -1.14
N SER A 34 -11.18 -10.88 -2.15
CA SER A 34 -11.07 -12.34 -2.24
C SER A 34 -10.21 -12.93 -1.12
N PHE A 35 -9.11 -12.24 -0.77
CA PHE A 35 -8.26 -12.57 0.36
C PHE A 35 -9.04 -12.48 1.68
N LEU A 36 -9.78 -11.40 1.91
CA LEU A 36 -10.60 -11.24 3.11
C LEU A 36 -11.74 -12.27 3.18
N ALA A 37 -12.40 -12.58 2.06
CA ALA A 37 -13.40 -13.64 2.00
C ALA A 37 -12.79 -15.02 2.31
N THR A 38 -11.58 -15.29 1.80
CA THR A 38 -10.83 -16.50 2.13
C THR A 38 -10.47 -16.54 3.61
N ALA A 39 -10.04 -15.41 4.18
CA ALA A 39 -9.74 -15.29 5.59
C ALA A 39 -10.96 -15.58 6.47
N ALA A 40 -12.14 -15.07 6.10
CA ALA A 40 -13.39 -15.35 6.79
C ALA A 40 -13.77 -16.85 6.74
N THR A 41 -13.65 -17.49 5.57
CA THR A 41 -14.05 -18.89 5.38
C THR A 41 -13.06 -19.90 5.97
N ARG A 42 -11.78 -19.54 6.06
CA ARG A 42 -10.71 -20.40 6.59
C ARG A 42 -10.24 -20.03 8.00
N ASN A 43 -10.96 -19.12 8.65
CA ASN A 43 -10.64 -18.60 9.98
C ASN A 43 -9.18 -18.13 10.08
N TRP A 44 -8.74 -17.33 9.11
CA TRP A 44 -7.42 -16.69 9.16
C TRP A 44 -7.46 -15.50 10.10
N THR A 45 -6.42 -15.36 10.93
CA THR A 45 -6.15 -14.10 11.60
C THR A 45 -5.42 -13.20 10.62
N VAL A 46 -5.99 -12.03 10.32
CA VAL A 46 -5.39 -11.05 9.41
C VAL A 46 -4.66 -9.98 10.20
N HIS A 47 -3.37 -9.81 9.97
CA HIS A 47 -2.58 -8.72 10.53
C HIS A 47 -2.27 -7.70 9.46
N GLN A 48 -1.95 -6.49 9.93
CA GLN A 48 -1.49 -5.40 9.07
C GLN A 48 -0.10 -4.95 9.50
N VAL A 49 0.74 -4.67 8.51
CA VAL A 49 2.02 -3.99 8.71
C VAL A 49 2.17 -2.85 7.70
N ASP A 50 2.89 -1.83 8.11
CA ASP A 50 3.24 -0.66 7.28
C ASP A 50 4.76 -0.60 7.15
N VAL A 51 5.29 -0.53 5.94
CA VAL A 51 6.73 -0.43 5.68
C VAL A 51 7.14 1.04 5.70
N LYS A 52 8.04 1.40 6.62
CA LYS A 52 8.51 2.77 6.69
C LYS A 52 9.37 3.12 5.49
N ILE A 53 9.00 4.24 4.85
CA ILE A 53 9.77 4.86 3.77
C ILE A 53 10.05 3.87 2.63
N ALA A 54 9.04 3.11 2.21
CA ALA A 54 9.12 2.02 1.23
C ALA A 54 10.07 2.30 0.05
N PHE A 55 9.92 3.44 -0.63
CA PHE A 55 10.77 3.78 -1.79
C PHE A 55 12.25 3.95 -1.44
N LEU A 56 12.60 4.47 -0.26
CA LEU A 56 14.00 4.60 0.15
C LEU A 56 14.65 3.27 0.58
N ASN A 57 13.87 2.18 0.65
CA ASN A 57 14.41 0.83 0.81
C ASN A 57 14.80 0.19 -0.53
N ALA A 58 14.43 0.80 -1.66
CA ALA A 58 14.69 0.28 -2.99
C ALA A 58 15.85 0.99 -3.70
N GLU A 59 16.72 0.20 -4.30
CA GLU A 59 17.78 0.67 -5.19
C GLU A 59 17.22 1.04 -6.57
N LEU A 60 17.78 2.08 -7.19
CA LEU A 60 17.45 2.42 -8.58
C LEU A 60 18.38 1.67 -9.53
N THR A 61 17.79 1.05 -10.56
CA THR A 61 18.56 0.43 -11.65
C THR A 61 19.06 1.47 -12.64
N GLU A 62 18.29 2.52 -12.85
CA GLU A 62 18.54 3.59 -13.79
C GLU A 62 19.39 4.71 -13.17
N GLU A 63 20.20 5.37 -13.99
CA GLU A 63 20.96 6.55 -13.55
C GLU A 63 20.10 7.80 -13.58
N ILE A 64 19.50 8.12 -12.43
CA ILE A 64 18.69 9.34 -12.27
C ILE A 64 19.51 10.42 -11.56
N TYR A 65 19.53 11.61 -12.15
CA TYR A 65 20.17 12.78 -11.58
C TYR A 65 19.12 13.84 -11.22
N ILE A 66 19.29 14.50 -10.08
CA ILE A 66 18.43 15.59 -9.60
C ILE A 66 19.25 16.85 -9.34
N ARG A 67 18.61 18.01 -9.45
CA ARG A 67 19.05 19.23 -8.77
C ARG A 67 18.25 19.41 -7.51
N LEU A 68 18.93 19.80 -6.45
CA LEU A 68 18.26 20.18 -5.23
C LEU A 68 17.71 21.62 -5.36
N PRO A 69 16.76 22.01 -4.50
CA PRO A 69 16.35 23.40 -4.38
C PRO A 69 17.54 24.30 -4.02
N GLU A 70 17.52 25.55 -4.48
CA GLU A 70 18.61 26.52 -4.26
C GLU A 70 18.86 26.75 -2.75
N GLU A 71 17.83 26.60 -1.94
CA GLU A 71 17.89 26.70 -0.47
C GLU A 71 18.72 25.59 0.19
N VAL A 72 19.03 24.50 -0.54
CA VAL A 72 19.78 23.35 -0.02
C VAL A 72 21.25 23.37 -0.44
N ASP A 73 21.53 23.64 -1.72
CA ASP A 73 22.89 23.54 -2.29
C ASP A 73 23.29 24.75 -3.16
N GLY A 74 22.49 25.81 -3.20
CA GLY A 74 22.68 26.94 -4.10
C GLY A 74 22.33 26.65 -5.57
N GLY A 75 21.75 25.47 -5.89
CA GLY A 75 21.24 25.12 -7.22
C GLY A 75 22.31 24.89 -8.30
N THR A 76 23.57 24.76 -7.89
CA THR A 76 24.74 24.68 -8.79
C THR A 76 25.16 23.24 -9.10
N GLN A 77 24.78 22.28 -8.27
CA GLN A 77 25.23 20.89 -8.38
C GLN A 77 24.12 19.98 -8.92
N VAL A 78 24.54 18.80 -9.38
CA VAL A 78 23.64 17.70 -9.73
C VAL A 78 24.04 16.47 -8.94
N TYR A 79 23.05 15.77 -8.40
CA TYR A 79 23.24 14.60 -7.55
C TYR A 79 22.70 13.37 -8.25
N ARG A 80 23.46 12.27 -8.22
CA ARG A 80 22.98 10.96 -8.63
C ARG A 80 22.18 10.32 -7.51
N LEU A 81 20.96 9.90 -7.80
CA LEU A 81 20.16 9.10 -6.89
C LEU A 81 20.64 7.65 -6.90
N ARG A 82 20.83 7.10 -5.70
CA ARG A 82 21.14 5.67 -5.50
C ARG A 82 19.90 4.85 -5.10
N LYS A 83 18.93 5.52 -4.48
CA LYS A 83 17.70 4.94 -3.96
C LYS A 83 16.50 5.64 -4.55
N ALA A 84 15.37 4.94 -4.63
CA ALA A 84 14.14 5.51 -5.13
C ALA A 84 13.61 6.59 -4.17
N LEU A 85 12.94 7.59 -4.74
CA LEU A 85 12.36 8.72 -4.04
C LEU A 85 10.91 8.93 -4.48
N TYR A 86 10.09 9.43 -3.56
CA TYR A 86 8.73 9.87 -3.88
C TYR A 86 8.73 10.87 -5.04
N GLY A 87 7.80 10.67 -5.98
CA GLY A 87 7.67 11.50 -7.18
C GLY A 87 8.50 11.04 -8.38
N LEU A 88 9.43 10.09 -8.21
CA LEU A 88 10.03 9.40 -9.36
C LEU A 88 9.02 8.43 -9.97
N LYS A 89 8.94 8.41 -11.30
CA LYS A 89 8.07 7.45 -12.00
C LYS A 89 8.46 6.00 -11.77
N GLN A 90 9.75 5.76 -11.53
CA GLN A 90 10.34 4.44 -11.34
C GLN A 90 10.26 3.95 -9.88
N ALA A 91 9.93 4.83 -8.92
CA ALA A 91 10.06 4.50 -7.50
C ALA A 91 9.18 3.34 -7.07
N SER A 92 7.92 3.32 -7.54
CA SER A 92 7.00 2.24 -7.23
C SER A 92 7.48 0.90 -7.80
N ARG A 93 8.06 0.89 -9.01
CA ARG A 93 8.56 -0.32 -9.67
C ARG A 93 9.78 -0.86 -8.93
N ALA A 94 10.74 0.01 -8.64
CA ALA A 94 11.93 -0.34 -7.86
C ALA A 94 11.56 -0.94 -6.50
N TRP A 95 10.57 -0.35 -5.81
CA TRP A 95 10.06 -0.91 -4.56
C TRP A 95 9.39 -2.26 -4.73
N TYR A 96 8.54 -2.42 -5.74
CA TYR A 96 7.91 -3.72 -5.98
C TYR A 96 8.92 -4.82 -6.26
N GLU A 97 9.93 -4.58 -7.10
CA GLU A 97 11.00 -5.56 -7.37
C GLU A 97 11.74 -5.94 -6.08
N LYS A 98 12.12 -4.94 -5.26
CA LYS A 98 12.75 -5.17 -3.96
C LYS A 98 11.86 -6.02 -3.04
N LEU A 99 10.57 -5.70 -2.95
CA LEU A 99 9.60 -6.44 -2.13
C LEU A 99 9.43 -7.87 -2.63
N LYS A 100 9.30 -8.06 -3.95
CA LYS A 100 9.18 -9.36 -4.59
C LYS A 100 10.41 -10.23 -4.32
N ASP A 101 11.61 -9.67 -4.41
CA ASP A 101 12.86 -10.37 -4.10
C ASP A 101 12.91 -10.79 -2.62
N MET A 102 12.55 -9.89 -1.69
CA MET A 102 12.45 -10.22 -0.26
C MET A 102 11.46 -11.36 -0.03
N MET A 103 10.24 -11.24 -0.55
CA MET A 103 9.19 -12.26 -0.39
C MET A 103 9.62 -13.61 -1.00
N THR A 104 10.22 -13.60 -2.19
CA THR A 104 10.72 -14.82 -2.85
C THR A 104 11.84 -15.48 -2.06
N SER A 105 12.76 -14.69 -1.49
CA SER A 105 13.83 -15.21 -0.62
C SER A 105 13.32 -15.86 0.66
N LEU A 106 12.11 -15.47 1.11
CA LEU A 106 11.40 -16.04 2.25
C LEU A 106 10.47 -17.22 1.87
N GLY A 107 10.53 -17.67 0.61
CA GLY A 107 9.74 -18.80 0.11
C GLY A 107 8.29 -18.45 -0.27
N TRP A 108 7.96 -17.18 -0.45
CA TRP A 108 6.64 -16.75 -0.93
C TRP A 108 6.61 -16.64 -2.45
N THR A 109 5.46 -16.93 -3.03
CA THR A 109 5.25 -16.87 -4.49
C THR A 109 4.28 -15.75 -4.83
N ALA A 110 4.67 -14.87 -5.76
CA ALA A 110 3.76 -13.87 -6.32
C ALA A 110 2.71 -14.55 -7.22
N SER A 111 1.46 -14.11 -7.14
CA SER A 111 0.38 -14.65 -7.98
C SER A 111 0.45 -14.15 -9.41
N ASN A 112 0.14 -15.03 -10.37
CA ASN A 112 0.03 -14.67 -11.78
C ASN A 112 -1.20 -13.79 -12.07
N ALA A 113 -2.26 -13.89 -11.26
CA ALA A 113 -3.49 -13.12 -11.44
C ALA A 113 -3.38 -11.68 -10.88
N ASP A 114 -2.59 -11.53 -9.83
CA ASP A 114 -2.28 -10.26 -9.18
C ASP A 114 -0.85 -10.31 -8.61
N PRO A 115 0.12 -9.67 -9.28
CA PRO A 115 1.52 -9.73 -8.86
C PRO A 115 1.82 -9.11 -7.49
N ALA A 116 0.92 -8.29 -6.95
CA ALA A 116 1.05 -7.72 -5.60
C ALA A 116 0.39 -8.59 -4.51
N PHE A 117 -0.18 -9.72 -4.89
CA PHE A 117 -0.64 -10.76 -3.98
C PHE A 117 0.38 -11.90 -3.92
N PHE A 118 0.85 -12.22 -2.71
CA PHE A 118 1.77 -13.33 -2.46
C PHE A 118 1.07 -14.45 -1.68
N TRP A 119 1.47 -15.68 -1.93
CA TRP A 119 0.95 -16.84 -1.21
C TRP A 119 2.04 -17.89 -1.01
N ARG A 120 1.80 -18.78 -0.03
CA ARG A 120 2.56 -20.02 0.14
C ARG A 120 1.69 -21.12 0.72
N GLU A 121 2.08 -22.37 0.50
CA GLU A 121 1.52 -23.53 1.19
C GLU A 121 2.08 -23.64 2.61
N THR A 122 1.23 -24.03 3.55
CA THR A 122 1.65 -24.33 4.91
C THR A 122 1.98 -25.81 5.06
N ALA A 123 2.77 -26.16 6.06
CA ALA A 123 3.14 -27.56 6.34
C ALA A 123 1.93 -28.50 6.53
N ALA A 124 0.78 -27.96 6.95
CA ALA A 124 -0.46 -28.70 7.15
C ALA A 124 -1.34 -28.79 5.89
N SER A 125 -0.77 -28.62 4.69
CA SER A 125 -1.52 -28.56 3.41
C SER A 125 -2.58 -27.44 3.37
N GLY A 126 -2.35 -26.37 4.14
CA GLY A 126 -3.14 -25.14 4.09
C GLY A 126 -2.47 -24.09 3.22
N TYR A 127 -3.04 -22.88 3.20
CA TYR A 127 -2.48 -21.73 2.50
C TYR A 127 -2.44 -20.54 3.44
N GLU A 128 -1.53 -19.62 3.15
CA GLU A 128 -1.48 -18.29 3.73
C GLU A 128 -1.17 -17.26 2.64
N GLY A 129 -1.60 -16.03 2.87
CA GLY A 129 -1.62 -14.99 1.85
C GLY A 129 -1.18 -13.63 2.36
N VAL A 130 -0.65 -12.82 1.44
CA VAL A 130 -0.25 -11.44 1.70
C VAL A 130 -0.75 -10.55 0.58
N CYS A 131 -1.51 -9.51 0.91
CA CYS A 131 -1.86 -8.44 -0.02
C CYS A 131 -0.94 -7.24 0.22
N CYS A 132 -0.31 -6.72 -0.83
CA CYS A 132 0.55 -5.54 -0.76
C CYS A 132 -0.08 -4.35 -1.49
N HIS A 133 -0.05 -3.18 -0.88
CA HIS A 133 -0.40 -1.90 -1.50
C HIS A 133 0.67 -0.86 -1.14
N VAL A 134 1.71 -0.77 -1.97
CA VAL A 134 2.88 0.08 -1.71
C VAL A 134 3.52 -0.25 -0.36
N ASP A 135 3.33 0.58 0.66
CA ASP A 135 3.83 0.45 2.04
C ASP A 135 2.92 -0.38 2.95
N ASP A 136 1.62 -0.44 2.66
CA ASP A 136 0.64 -1.20 3.45
C ASP A 136 0.58 -2.68 3.04
N MET A 137 0.65 -3.59 4.01
CA MET A 137 0.52 -5.03 3.78
C MET A 137 -0.53 -5.66 4.71
N LEU A 138 -1.37 -6.53 4.16
CA LEU A 138 -2.20 -7.47 4.94
C LEU A 138 -1.58 -8.86 4.89
N ILE A 139 -1.44 -9.52 6.04
CA ILE A 139 -0.88 -10.86 6.17
C ILE A 139 -1.95 -11.74 6.82
N GLY A 140 -2.31 -12.85 6.19
CA GLY A 140 -3.38 -13.74 6.66
C GLY A 140 -2.96 -15.19 6.69
N SER A 141 -3.21 -15.85 7.82
CA SER A 141 -2.95 -17.28 8.02
C SER A 141 -3.85 -17.84 9.12
N THR A 142 -4.15 -19.13 9.08
CA THR A 142 -4.80 -19.84 10.21
C THR A 142 -3.83 -19.99 11.39
N VAL A 143 -2.51 -19.94 11.16
CA VAL A 143 -1.50 -20.12 12.20
C VAL A 143 -0.86 -18.77 12.53
N LEU A 144 -1.22 -18.19 13.68
CA LEU A 144 -0.71 -16.89 14.11
C LEU A 144 0.84 -16.84 14.19
N ALA A 145 1.49 -17.96 14.53
CA ALA A 145 2.94 -18.05 14.57
C ALA A 145 3.59 -17.75 13.21
N ASN A 146 2.97 -18.16 12.11
CA ASN A 146 3.48 -17.89 10.75
C ASN A 146 3.37 -16.39 10.40
N VAL A 147 2.29 -15.75 10.85
CA VAL A 147 2.12 -14.30 10.69
C VAL A 147 3.20 -13.55 11.47
N ILE A 148 3.47 -13.96 12.70
CA ILE A 148 4.52 -13.36 13.54
C ILE A 148 5.90 -13.59 12.92
N GLU A 149 6.18 -14.80 12.45
CA GLU A 149 7.43 -15.15 11.77
C GLU A 149 7.67 -14.25 10.55
N LEU A 150 6.68 -14.11 9.65
CA LEU A 150 6.84 -13.26 8.48
C LEU A 150 7.12 -11.81 8.88
N LYS A 151 6.43 -11.27 9.88
CA LYS A 151 6.69 -9.91 10.38
C LYS A 151 8.11 -9.76 10.90
N GLN A 152 8.64 -10.74 11.63
CA GLN A 152 10.02 -10.72 12.13
C GLN A 152 11.02 -10.80 10.98
N GLN A 153 10.79 -11.66 9.99
CA GLN A 153 11.62 -11.79 8.80
C GLN A 153 11.65 -10.49 7.99
N LEU A 154 10.49 -9.90 7.69
CA LEU A 154 10.39 -8.60 7.02
C LEU A 154 11.07 -7.50 7.83
N GLY A 155 10.82 -7.46 9.15
CA GLY A 155 11.41 -6.50 10.07
C GLY A 155 12.93 -6.59 10.20
N SER A 156 13.53 -7.72 9.81
CA SER A 156 14.99 -7.89 9.73
C SER A 156 15.59 -7.34 8.43
N MET A 157 14.77 -7.16 7.39
CA MET A 157 15.18 -6.70 6.07
C MET A 157 14.89 -5.21 5.86
N VAL A 158 13.74 -4.74 6.35
CA VAL A 158 13.26 -3.36 6.26
C VAL A 158 12.59 -2.92 7.57
N GLU A 159 12.57 -1.62 7.83
CA GLU A 159 11.86 -1.09 9.00
C GLU A 159 10.34 -1.19 8.76
N ILE A 160 9.66 -1.96 9.61
CA ILE A 160 8.20 -2.10 9.59
C ILE A 160 7.58 -1.54 10.87
N LYS A 161 6.36 -1.04 10.72
CA LYS A 161 5.45 -0.73 11.82
C LYS A 161 4.38 -1.81 11.88
N ASP A 162 4.40 -2.60 12.95
CA ASP A 162 3.35 -3.59 13.22
C ASP A 162 2.08 -2.87 13.68
N LEU A 163 1.01 -3.00 12.90
CA LEU A 163 -0.30 -2.42 13.21
C LEU A 163 -1.22 -3.43 13.91
N GLY A 164 -0.73 -4.65 14.17
CA GLY A 164 -1.47 -5.69 14.86
C GLY A 164 -2.54 -6.33 13.99
N VAL A 165 -3.65 -6.70 14.61
CA VAL A 165 -4.83 -7.25 13.91
C VAL A 165 -5.40 -6.16 13.00
N ALA A 166 -5.61 -6.50 11.72
CA ALA A 166 -6.09 -5.53 10.74
C ALA A 166 -7.41 -4.92 11.19
N SER A 167 -7.42 -3.59 11.30
CA SER A 167 -8.58 -2.79 11.69
C SER A 167 -8.95 -1.75 10.64
N TYR A 168 -8.00 -1.36 9.77
CA TYR A 168 -8.23 -0.40 8.71
C TYR A 168 -7.26 -0.61 7.54
N TYR A 169 -7.76 -0.83 6.33
CA TYR A 169 -6.94 -1.04 5.14
C TYR A 169 -7.59 -0.42 3.90
N LEU A 170 -6.89 0.47 3.20
CA LEU A 170 -7.38 1.15 1.98
C LEU A 170 -8.79 1.74 2.13
N ALA A 171 -9.00 2.53 3.19
CA ALA A 171 -10.27 3.13 3.54
C ALA A 171 -11.41 2.15 3.90
N MET A 172 -11.09 0.87 4.12
CA MET A 172 -12.01 -0.12 4.67
C MET A 172 -11.67 -0.38 6.13
N GLU A 173 -12.65 -0.23 7.01
CA GLU A 173 -12.60 -0.73 8.37
C GLU A 173 -12.81 -2.24 8.33
N VAL A 174 -11.98 -2.97 9.07
CA VAL A 174 -12.02 -4.43 9.15
C VAL A 174 -12.27 -4.82 10.60
N GLN A 175 -13.38 -5.52 10.86
CA GLN A 175 -13.64 -6.10 12.18
C GLN A 175 -13.64 -7.62 12.06
N GLN A 176 -12.66 -8.25 12.72
CA GLN A 176 -12.53 -9.71 12.72
C GLN A 176 -13.27 -10.28 13.93
N ARG A 177 -14.20 -11.19 13.69
CA ARG A 177 -14.90 -11.97 14.71
C ARG A 177 -14.60 -13.45 14.49
N SER A 178 -14.94 -14.29 15.46
CA SER A 178 -14.60 -15.71 15.49
C SER A 178 -15.02 -16.51 14.24
N ASP A 179 -16.04 -16.06 13.52
CA ASP A 179 -16.65 -16.75 12.39
C ASP A 179 -16.91 -15.85 11.17
N LYS A 180 -16.56 -14.55 11.26
CA LYS A 180 -16.90 -13.57 10.22
C LYS A 180 -15.98 -12.37 10.22
N LEU A 181 -15.88 -11.74 9.05
CA LEU A 181 -15.29 -10.43 8.87
C LEU A 181 -16.40 -9.43 8.53
N LEU A 182 -16.46 -8.33 9.26
CA LEU A 182 -17.31 -7.19 8.91
C LEU A 182 -16.43 -6.11 8.27
N LEU A 183 -16.84 -5.63 7.10
CA LEU A 183 -16.19 -4.56 6.37
C LEU A 183 -17.11 -3.34 6.34
N THR A 184 -16.60 -2.19 6.77
CA THR A 184 -17.34 -0.91 6.72
C THR A 184 -16.45 0.20 6.17
N GLN A 185 -17.04 1.31 5.75
CA GLN A 185 -16.29 2.52 5.36
C GLN A 185 -16.83 3.76 6.10
N GLN A 186 -17.42 3.58 7.28
CA GLN A 186 -18.15 4.63 7.97
C GLN A 186 -17.26 5.82 8.30
N LYS A 187 -16.05 5.56 8.81
CA LYS A 187 -15.07 6.63 9.06
C LYS A 187 -14.66 7.36 7.79
N TYR A 188 -14.35 6.65 6.71
CA TYR A 188 -13.95 7.26 5.44
C TYR A 188 -15.06 8.16 4.87
N ILE A 189 -16.31 7.67 4.88
CA ILE A 189 -17.49 8.44 4.47
C ILE A 189 -17.62 9.69 5.34
N SER A 190 -17.48 9.55 6.66
CA SER A 190 -17.57 10.66 7.61
C SER A 190 -16.50 11.72 7.35
N GLU A 191 -15.25 11.31 7.13
CA GLU A 191 -14.13 12.20 6.79
C GLU A 191 -14.35 12.94 5.46
N ILE A 192 -14.94 12.28 4.46
CA ILE A 192 -15.34 12.94 3.21
C ILE A 192 -16.40 14.01 3.47
N LEU A 193 -17.47 13.64 4.20
CA LEU A 193 -18.57 14.57 4.50
C LEU A 193 -18.08 15.80 5.25
N GLU A 194 -17.21 15.61 6.24
CA GLU A 194 -16.59 16.70 7.00
C GLU A 194 -15.70 17.58 6.12
N ARG A 195 -14.82 16.97 5.32
CA ARG A 195 -13.91 17.69 4.41
C ARG A 195 -14.64 18.60 3.43
N PHE A 196 -15.80 18.16 2.94
CA PHE A 196 -16.63 18.93 2.00
C PHE A 196 -17.73 19.74 2.70
N GLN A 197 -17.75 19.79 4.03
CA GLN A 197 -18.72 20.54 4.85
C GLN A 197 -20.19 20.16 4.53
N ILE A 198 -20.42 18.92 4.12
CA ILE A 198 -21.76 18.39 3.84
C ILE A 198 -22.45 18.11 5.18
N THR A 199 -23.19 19.10 5.66
CA THR A 199 -24.01 19.01 6.88
C THR A 199 -25.42 18.54 6.52
N ARG A 200 -26.15 17.93 7.47
CA ARG A 200 -27.56 17.52 7.31
C ARG A 200 -28.52 18.63 6.85
N SER A 201 -28.10 19.90 6.85
CA SER A 201 -28.85 21.04 6.30
C SER A 201 -28.64 21.26 4.79
N SER A 202 -27.55 20.73 4.22
CA SER A 202 -27.26 20.73 2.77
C SER A 202 -27.98 19.61 1.99
N SER A 203 -28.58 18.65 2.70
CA SER A 203 -29.37 17.53 2.17
C SER A 203 -30.59 17.93 1.34
N ARG A 204 -31.00 19.20 1.40
CA ARG A 204 -32.13 19.71 0.59
C ARG A 204 -31.84 19.76 -0.91
N VAL A 205 -30.59 19.63 -1.33
CA VAL A 205 -30.22 19.70 -2.76
C VAL A 205 -30.04 18.32 -3.38
N TYR A 206 -29.76 17.26 -2.61
CA TYR A 206 -29.64 15.89 -3.11
C TYR A 206 -30.20 14.85 -2.13
N PRO A 207 -31.53 14.73 -2.01
CA PRO A 207 -32.18 13.79 -1.07
C PRO A 207 -31.82 12.33 -1.38
N GLU A 208 -31.73 11.97 -2.65
CA GLU A 208 -31.58 10.57 -3.11
C GLU A 208 -30.21 9.95 -2.79
N LEU A 209 -29.15 10.76 -2.68
CA LEU A 209 -27.80 10.26 -2.39
C LEU A 209 -27.58 9.94 -0.91
N LEU A 210 -28.37 10.52 -0.01
CA LEU A 210 -28.21 10.33 1.44
C LEU A 210 -29.01 9.14 1.97
N GLU A 211 -30.16 8.84 1.36
CA GLU A 211 -30.94 7.63 1.69
C GLU A 211 -30.20 6.35 1.26
N ALA A 212 -29.55 6.36 0.09
CA ALA A 212 -28.75 5.22 -0.39
C ALA A 212 -27.43 4.98 0.37
N MET A 213 -26.99 5.91 1.23
CA MET A 213 -25.74 5.79 2.00
C MET A 213 -25.95 5.44 3.48
N ILE A 214 -27.19 5.43 3.96
CA ILE A 214 -27.53 5.18 5.37
C ILE A 214 -28.18 3.79 5.54
N GLU A 215 -28.72 3.19 4.48
CA GLU A 215 -29.24 1.82 4.49
C GLU A 215 -28.23 0.84 3.85
N ASP A 216 -27.34 0.29 4.69
CA ASP A 216 -26.85 -1.12 4.72
C ASP A 216 -25.62 -1.26 5.65
#